data_AF-A0A415E7R3-F1
#
_entry.id   AF-A0A415E7R3-F1
#
_cell.length_a   1.000
_cell.length_b   1.000
_cell.length_c   1.000
_cell.angle_alpha   90.00
_cell.angle_beta   90.00
_cell.angle_gamma   90.00
#
_symmetry.space_group_name_H-M   'P 1'
#
loop_
_entity.id
_entity.type
_entity.pdbx_description
1 polymer ?
#
loop_
_entity_poly.entity_id
_entity_poly.type
_entity_poly.pdbx_seq_one_letter_code
_entity_poly.pdbx_strand_id
1 'polypeptide(L)'
;MALRMGVDYHLFWQLNPRRLQPFVKAYQEEQKAQLERANYAAWLSGIYVTHSIAASLGENARYPEKPIDLYETEEELESRKAREAELFSAYVDMFNKNFESRK
;
A
#
# COMPACT_ATOMS: atom_id res chain seq x y z
N MET A 1 21.45 10.14 21.63
CA MET A 1 20.91 8.77 21.64
C MET A 1 19.72 8.69 22.60
N ALA A 2 19.90 8.87 23.92
CA ALA A 2 18.82 8.86 24.92
C ALA A 2 17.68 9.88 24.66
N LEU A 3 18.03 11.15 24.42
CA LEU A 3 17.05 12.21 24.11
C LEU A 3 16.21 11.94 22.86
N ARG A 4 16.80 11.27 21.84
CA ARG A 4 16.07 10.90 20.62
C ARG A 4 15.07 9.77 20.85
N MET A 5 15.36 8.89 21.81
CA MET A 5 14.45 7.80 22.20
C MET A 5 13.38 8.24 23.22
N GLY A 6 13.32 9.54 23.56
CA GLY A 6 12.39 10.05 24.57
C GLY A 6 12.71 9.64 26.01
N VAL A 7 13.94 9.19 26.28
CA VAL A 7 14.37 8.82 27.63
C VAL A 7 14.90 10.05 28.34
N ASP A 8 14.38 10.33 29.54
CA ASP A 8 14.89 11.40 30.40
C ASP A 8 16.38 11.21 30.71
N TYR A 9 17.12 12.31 30.76
CA TYR A 9 18.58 12.28 30.90
C TYR A 9 19.03 11.66 32.23
N HIS A 10 18.33 11.94 33.33
CA HIS A 10 18.66 11.34 34.63
C HIS A 10 18.28 9.87 34.67
N LEU A 11 17.13 9.52 34.10
CA LEU A 11 16.68 8.13 34.00
C LEU A 11 17.66 7.27 33.17
N PHE A 12 18.21 7.81 32.09
CA PHE A 12 19.15 7.11 31.23
C PHE A 12 20.36 6.57 31.99
N TRP A 13 20.96 7.39 32.85
CA TRP A 13 22.14 7.00 33.65
C TRP A 13 21.83 5.99 34.76
N GLN A 14 20.56 5.87 35.16
CA GLN A 14 20.11 4.91 36.17
C GLN A 14 19.67 3.56 35.57
N LEU A 15 19.40 3.51 34.27
CA LEU A 15 18.93 2.31 33.59
C LEU A 15 20.07 1.36 33.25
N ASN A 16 19.82 0.06 33.41
CA ASN A 16 20.70 -0.97 32.89
C ASN A 16 20.33 -1.29 31.41
N PRO A 17 21.25 -1.92 30.64
CA PRO A 17 21.00 -2.21 29.22
C PRO A 17 19.73 -3.03 28.97
N ARG A 18 19.36 -3.95 29.88
CA ARG A 18 18.13 -4.74 29.76
C ARG A 18 16.87 -3.88 29.86
N ARG A 19 16.82 -2.92 30.78
CA ARG A 19 15.69 -2.00 30.95
C ARG A 19 15.64 -0.91 29.87
N LEU A 20 16.76 -0.64 29.20
CA LEU A 20 16.80 0.29 28.07
C LEU A 20 16.28 -0.33 26.76
N GLN A 21 16.33 -1.66 26.62
CA GLN A 21 15.91 -2.37 25.39
C GLN A 21 14.50 -2.00 24.87
N PRO A 22 13.46 -1.89 25.71
CA PRO A 22 12.13 -1.50 25.24
C PRO A 22 12.11 -0.12 24.56
N PHE A 23 12.84 0.87 25.10
CA PHE A 23 12.94 2.21 24.50
C PHE A 23 13.65 2.18 23.15
N VAL A 24 14.71 1.38 23.04
CA VAL A 24 15.43 1.19 21.77
C VAL A 24 14.51 0.55 20.72
N LYS A 25 13.75 -0.48 21.11
CA LYS A 25 12.80 -1.15 20.21
C LYS A 25 11.70 -0.21 19.74
N ALA A 26 11.06 0.52 20.66
CA ALA A 26 10.02 1.49 20.32
C ALA A 26 10.53 2.55 19.35
N TYR A 27 11.74 3.09 19.58
CA TYR A 27 12.36 4.04 18.67
C TYR A 27 12.66 3.42 17.29
N GLN A 28 13.14 2.18 17.23
CA GLN A 28 13.39 1.49 15.97
C GLN A 28 12.08 1.25 15.18
N GLU A 29 11.01 0.86 15.85
CA GLU A 29 9.68 0.68 15.25
C GLU A 29 9.14 1.99 14.71
N GLU A 30 9.27 3.09 15.46
CA GLU A 30 8.89 4.42 14.99
C GLU A 30 9.68 4.81 13.73
N GLN A 31 11.01 4.65 13.75
CA GLN A 31 11.85 4.96 12.59
C GLN A 31 11.46 4.12 11.36
N LYS A 32 11.13 2.84 11.56
CA LYS A 32 10.64 1.98 10.49
C LYS A 32 9.30 2.48 9.94
N ALA A 33 8.36 2.83 10.82
CA ALA A 33 7.07 3.38 10.42
C ALA A 33 7.22 4.71 9.65
N GLN A 34 8.18 5.57 10.04
CA GLN A 34 8.47 6.80 9.30
C GLN A 34 9.02 6.52 7.90
N LEU A 35 9.91 5.54 7.76
CA LEU A 35 10.42 5.11 6.45
C LEU A 35 9.30 4.53 5.57
N GLU A 36 8.42 3.71 6.14
CA GLU A 36 7.26 3.16 5.42
C GLU A 36 6.30 4.27 4.96
N ARG A 37 6.02 5.27 5.81
CA ARG A 37 5.23 6.45 5.44
C ARG A 37 5.88 7.26 4.32
N ALA A 38 7.19 7.48 4.40
CA ALA A 38 7.93 8.22 3.37
C ALA A 38 7.92 7.46 2.03
N ASN A 39 8.11 6.15 2.07
CA ASN A 39 8.03 5.30 0.88
C ASN A 39 6.62 5.34 0.25
N TYR A 40 5.58 5.27 1.09
CA TYR A 40 4.20 5.38 0.62
C TYR A 40 3.90 6.75 -0.02
N ALA A 41 4.34 7.84 0.61
CA ALA A 41 4.19 9.19 0.05
C ALA A 41 4.93 9.35 -1.28
N ALA A 42 6.14 8.79 -1.40
CA ALA A 42 6.91 8.79 -2.64
C ALA A 42 6.20 7.98 -3.74
N TRP A 43 5.61 6.85 -3.40
CA TRP A 43 4.82 6.03 -4.32
C TRP A 43 3.61 6.80 -4.87
N LEU A 44 2.81 7.42 -3.99
CA LEU A 44 1.67 8.25 -4.39
C LEU A 44 2.11 9.41 -5.27
N SER A 45 3.18 10.10 -4.88
CA SER A 45 3.74 11.20 -5.66
C SER A 45 4.16 10.73 -7.06
N GLY A 46 4.76 9.54 -7.16
CA GLY A 46 5.15 8.93 -8.43
C GLY A 46 3.98 8.70 -9.38
N ILE A 47 2.82 8.28 -8.87
CA ILE A 47 1.59 8.14 -9.65
C ILE A 47 1.17 9.48 -10.23
N TYR A 48 1.09 10.53 -9.40
CA TYR A 48 0.74 11.87 -9.86
C TYR A 48 1.77 12.44 -10.86
N VAL A 49 3.07 12.25 -10.63
CA VAL A 49 4.12 12.65 -11.58
C VAL A 49 3.94 11.95 -12.93
N THR A 50 3.62 10.66 -12.92
CA THR A 50 3.36 9.89 -14.14
C THR A 50 2.16 10.46 -14.91
N HIS A 51 1.07 10.79 -14.22
CA HIS A 51 -0.08 11.47 -14.83
C HIS A 51 0.29 12.85 -15.37
N SER A 52 1.15 13.61 -14.68
CA SER A 52 1.62 14.92 -15.16
C SER A 52 2.41 14.79 -16.46
N ILE A 53 3.31 13.82 -16.53
CA ILE A 53 4.10 13.55 -17.74
C ILE A 53 3.16 13.12 -18.87
N ALA A 54 2.23 12.21 -18.61
CA ALA A 54 1.26 11.75 -19.59
C ALA A 54 0.42 12.92 -20.13
N ALA A 55 -0.10 13.78 -19.25
CA ALA A 55 -0.90 14.94 -19.66
C ALA A 55 -0.10 16.00 -20.43
N SER A 56 1.22 16.05 -20.23
CA SER A 56 2.10 17.01 -20.92
C SER A 56 2.56 16.51 -22.29
N LEU A 57 2.74 15.20 -22.45
CA LEU A 57 3.34 14.60 -23.66
C LEU A 57 2.34 13.80 -24.51
N GLY A 58 1.21 13.38 -23.95
CA GLY A 58 0.21 12.56 -24.62
C GLY A 58 -0.91 13.40 -25.23
N GLU A 59 -1.41 12.98 -26.39
CA GLU A 59 -2.48 13.70 -27.10
C GLU A 59 -3.85 13.62 -26.40
N ASN A 60 -4.11 12.55 -25.65
CA ASN A 60 -5.41 12.27 -25.01
C ASN A 60 -5.35 12.01 -23.50
N ALA A 61 -4.20 12.22 -22.86
CA ALA A 61 -4.07 12.05 -21.42
C ALA A 61 -4.39 13.36 -20.69
N ARG A 62 -5.13 13.29 -19.59
CA ARG A 62 -5.43 14.42 -18.72
C ARG A 62 -4.96 14.13 -17.30
N TYR A 63 -4.55 15.19 -16.61
CA TYR A 63 -4.22 15.10 -15.20
C TYR A 63 -5.51 14.92 -14.36
N PRO A 64 -5.50 14.08 -13.31
CA PRO A 64 -6.67 13.91 -12.44
C PRO A 64 -7.12 15.22 -11.81
N GLU A 65 -8.42 15.53 -11.89
CA GLU A 65 -9.02 16.71 -11.24
C GLU A 65 -9.31 16.49 -9.75
N LYS A 66 -9.35 15.23 -9.32
CA LYS A 66 -9.64 14.80 -7.95
C LYS A 66 -8.54 13.86 -7.45
N PRO A 67 -8.33 13.78 -6.13
CA PRO A 67 -7.43 12.80 -5.55
C PRO A 67 -7.80 11.38 -5.98
N ILE A 68 -6.78 10.56 -6.22
CA ILE A 68 -6.92 9.14 -6.53
C ILE A 68 -7.36 8.42 -5.25
N ASP A 69 -8.45 7.67 -5.35
CA ASP A 69 -8.91 6.79 -4.28
C ASP A 69 -7.95 5.61 -4.13
N LEU A 70 -7.44 5.44 -2.90
CA LEU A 70 -6.37 4.48 -2.61
C LEU A 70 -6.88 3.12 -2.16
N TYR A 71 -8.17 3.07 -1.79
CA TYR A 71 -8.83 1.88 -1.28
C TYR A 71 -10.16 1.75 -2.01
N GLU A 72 -10.46 0.53 -2.44
CA GLU A 72 -11.78 0.18 -2.96
C GLU A 72 -12.81 0.34 -1.82
N THR A 73 -13.97 0.87 -2.16
CA THR A 73 -15.15 0.78 -1.30
C THR A 73 -15.67 -0.66 -1.26
N GLU A 74 -16.42 -1.00 -0.21
CA GLU A 74 -17.02 -2.34 -0.09
C GLU A 74 -17.95 -2.67 -1.28
N GLU A 75 -18.67 -1.66 -1.79
CA GLU A 75 -19.53 -1.81 -2.96
C GLU A 75 -18.74 -2.11 -4.24
N GLU A 76 -17.63 -1.38 -4.46
CA GLU A 76 -16.72 -1.65 -5.59
C GLU A 76 -16.09 -3.04 -5.50
N LEU A 77 -15.71 -3.45 -4.29
CA LEU A 77 -15.15 -4.78 -4.02
C LEU A 77 -16.16 -5.89 -4.36
N GLU A 78 -17.40 -5.78 -3.88
CA GLU A 78 -18.44 -6.77 -4.15
C GLU A 78 -18.83 -6.79 -5.63
N SER A 79 -18.91 -5.63 -6.29
CA SER A 79 -19.13 -5.54 -7.73
C SER A 79 -18.00 -6.21 -8.52
N ARG A 80 -16.75 -6.04 -8.10
CA ARG A 80 -15.59 -6.68 -8.74
C ARG A 80 -15.64 -8.20 -8.58
N LYS A 81 -15.91 -8.70 -7.37
CA LYS A 81 -16.07 -10.14 -7.10
C LYS A 81 -17.19 -10.77 -7.95
N ALA A 82 -18.34 -10.10 -8.06
CA ALA A 82 -19.45 -10.58 -8.87
C ALA A 82 -19.05 -10.72 -10.35
N ARG A 83 -18.35 -9.72 -10.89
CA ARG A 83 -17.84 -9.75 -12.26
C ARG A 83 -16.80 -10.85 -12.48
N GLU A 84 -15.89 -11.04 -11.53
CA GLU A 84 -14.89 -12.12 -11.58
C GLU A 84 -15.56 -13.50 -11.55
N ALA A 85 -16.61 -13.68 -10.74
CA ALA A 85 -17.39 -14.92 -10.68
C ALA A 85 -18.10 -15.22 -12.01
N GLU A 86 -18.67 -14.20 -12.65
CA GLU A 86 -19.28 -14.33 -13.98
C GLU A 86 -18.25 -14.74 -15.04
N LEU A 87 -17.10 -14.07 -15.09
CA LEU A 87 -16.01 -14.43 -15.99
C LEU A 87 -15.53 -15.87 -15.76
N PHE A 88 -15.45 -16.30 -14.51
CA PHE A 88 -15.07 -17.66 -14.16
C PHE A 88 -16.12 -18.68 -14.62
N SER A 89 -17.42 -18.40 -14.45
CA SER A 89 -18.48 -19.28 -14.96
C SER A 89 -18.41 -19.45 -16.48
N ALA A 90 -18.23 -18.35 -17.23
CA ALA A 90 -18.07 -18.40 -18.68
C ALA A 90 -16.84 -19.22 -19.10
N TYR A 91 -15.72 -19.07 -18.37
CA TYR A 91 -14.53 -19.88 -18.57
C TYR A 91 -14.79 -21.37 -18.35
N VAL A 92 -15.48 -21.74 -17.27
CA VAL A 92 -15.83 -23.14 -16.95
C VAL A 92 -16.74 -23.73 -18.04
N ASP A 93 -17.73 -22.98 -18.52
CA ASP A 93 -18.63 -23.43 -19.59
C ASP A 93 -17.88 -23.69 -20.90
N MET A 94 -16.96 -22.81 -21.28
CA MET A 94 -16.11 -23.00 -22.45
C MET A 94 -15.19 -24.21 -22.29
N PHE A 95 -14.62 -24.39 -21.10
CA PHE A 95 -13.75 -25.53 -20.79
C PHE A 95 -14.51 -26.85 -20.90
N ASN A 96 -15.72 -26.92 -20.33
CA ASN A 96 -16.56 -28.11 -20.37
C ASN A 96 -16.98 -28.47 -21.80
N LYS A 97 -17.39 -27.49 -22.62
CA LYS A 97 -17.70 -27.70 -24.05
C LYS A 97 -16.50 -28.25 -24.83
N ASN A 98 -15.30 -27.74 -24.55
CA ASN A 98 -14.07 -28.23 -25.16
C ASN A 98 -13.69 -29.65 -24.70
N PHE A 99 -14.07 -30.04 -23.49
CA PHE A 99 -13.84 -31.39 -22.97
C PHE A 99 -14.82 -32.40 -23.58
N GLU A 100 -16.10 -32.04 -23.69
CA GLU A 100 -17.14 -32.88 -24.31
C GLU A 100 -16.87 -33.14 -25.80
N SER A 101 -16.40 -32.13 -26.53
CA SER A 101 -16.04 -32.26 -27.96
C SER A 101 -14.78 -33.08 -28.23
N ARG A 102 -13.98 -33.38 -27.20
CA ARG A 102 -12.76 -34.22 -27.30
C ARG A 102 -13.01 -35.68 -26.87
N LYS A 103 -14.22 -36.02 -26.45
CA LYS A 103 -14.63 -37.35 -26.01
C LYS A 103 -15.35 -38.09 -27.14
#